data_AF-A0A7S4KP41-F1
#
_entry.id   AF-A0A7S4KP41-F1
#
_cell.length_a   1.000
_cell.length_b   1.000
_cell.length_c   1.000
_cell.angle_alpha   90.00
_cell.angle_beta   90.00
_cell.angle_gamma   90.00
#
_symmetry.space_group_name_H-M   'P 1'
#
loop_
_entity.id
_entity.type
_entity.pdbx_description
1 polymer ?
#
loop_
_entity_poly.entity_id
_entity_poly.type
_entity_poly.pdbx_seq_one_letter_code
_entity_poly.pdbx_strand_id
1 'polypeptide(L)'
;AEFAIHFREGRRSTPDRSSRLSEHAHKDSDRGGAHGAETPFGHAPAVGSAIAQKTLVSSKRRKVGANVSDDGEHGSEIHSECDSHFIVHLFVTAIAEGKLEQSSVIPKTWDVLQQVITKVSKEQNTTVSVRGSTMDIKMRVFVCNSVEARAVGEYVTAHPDQRPAPFVVLARQLSMAIAYNSKSLDPTQAAVADRLRKQAKTRAVKEIREVIRDAQTEITCPILRGHAGALAPARLIEEHLLGRTVKEDLEGDGARNYIFFNAKNRSNSKDELSSSHDHHHEDVAPVSSSRRRSPPVPSSVLHH
;
A
#
# COMPACT_ATOMS: atom_id res chain seq x y z
N ALA A 1 -34.77 6.23 -42.27
CA ALA A 1 -34.95 7.61 -42.72
C ALA A 1 -34.05 8.52 -41.90
N GLU A 2 -32.79 8.79 -42.26
CA GLU A 2 -32.23 9.01 -43.63
C GLU A 2 -32.95 10.21 -44.30
N PHE A 3 -32.25 11.18 -44.91
CA PHE A 3 -30.99 11.08 -45.65
C PHE A 3 -29.91 12.10 -45.27
N ALA A 4 -28.68 11.86 -45.71
CA ALA A 4 -27.56 12.81 -45.68
C ALA A 4 -27.46 13.63 -46.98
N ILE A 5 -26.77 14.77 -46.96
CA ILE A 5 -26.38 15.54 -48.16
C ILE A 5 -24.87 15.82 -48.13
N HIS A 6 -24.18 15.45 -49.21
CA HIS A 6 -22.74 15.71 -49.43
C HIS A 6 -22.49 17.12 -49.97
N PHE A 7 -21.53 17.85 -49.38
CA PHE A 7 -20.82 18.99 -49.98
C PHE A 7 -19.46 19.14 -49.25
N ARG A 8 -18.31 19.46 -49.86
CA ARG A 8 -17.85 19.40 -51.27
C ARG A 8 -16.32 19.57 -51.25
N GLU A 9 -15.56 18.76 -52.00
CA GLU A 9 -14.09 18.82 -52.00
C GLU A 9 -13.53 19.89 -52.98
N GLY A 10 -12.42 20.56 -52.63
CA GLY A 10 -12.04 21.87 -53.21
C GLY A 10 -10.54 22.23 -53.30
N ARG A 11 -9.67 21.26 -53.64
CA ARG A 11 -8.30 21.39 -54.22
C ARG A 11 -7.48 22.71 -54.09
N ARG A 12 -6.28 22.55 -53.47
CA ARG A 12 -4.92 23.02 -53.91
C ARG A 12 -4.58 24.52 -54.02
N SER A 13 -3.49 24.93 -53.35
CA SER A 13 -2.28 25.50 -54.01
C SER A 13 -1.04 25.65 -53.09
N THR A 14 0.15 25.45 -53.68
CA THR A 14 1.54 25.73 -53.25
C THR A 14 2.40 25.89 -54.54
N PRO A 15 3.70 26.28 -54.55
CA PRO A 15 4.62 26.75 -53.50
C PRO A 15 4.86 28.28 -53.66
N ASP A 16 6.02 28.99 -53.55
CA ASP A 16 7.47 28.76 -53.31
C ASP A 16 7.98 30.06 -52.57
N ARG A 17 8.82 30.05 -51.51
CA ARG A 17 10.28 29.79 -51.42
C ARG A 17 11.16 31.06 -51.61
N SER A 18 12.32 31.08 -50.91
CA SER A 18 13.47 32.01 -51.04
C SER A 18 13.35 33.42 -50.42
N SER A 19 14.43 34.12 -50.01
CA SER A 19 15.76 33.73 -49.46
C SER A 19 16.57 34.99 -49.04
N ARG A 20 17.58 34.82 -48.16
CA ARG A 20 18.79 35.65 -47.83
C ARG A 20 19.08 35.54 -46.32
N LEU A 21 20.28 35.28 -45.77
CA LEU A 21 21.71 35.34 -46.14
C LEU A 21 22.41 36.72 -46.11
N SER A 22 23.04 37.01 -44.97
CA SER A 22 24.42 37.48 -44.74
C SER A 22 24.70 37.35 -43.22
N GLU A 23 25.78 36.81 -42.67
CA GLU A 23 27.24 36.86 -42.90
C GLU A 23 27.94 38.17 -42.49
N HIS A 24 28.67 38.12 -41.36
CA HIS A 24 30.06 38.58 -41.22
C HIS A 24 30.72 37.96 -39.96
N ALA A 25 32.04 38.10 -39.81
CA ALA A 25 32.89 37.19 -39.01
C ALA A 25 34.07 37.88 -38.29
N HIS A 26 34.98 37.07 -37.68
CA HIS A 26 36.24 37.40 -36.99
C HIS A 26 36.11 37.97 -35.54
N LYS A 27 37.05 37.74 -34.60
CA LYS A 27 38.30 36.91 -34.57
C LYS A 27 38.72 36.53 -33.13
N ASP A 28 39.75 35.68 -33.01
CA ASP A 28 40.76 35.37 -31.94
C ASP A 28 40.73 36.19 -30.61
N SER A 29 41.24 35.78 -29.43
CA SER A 29 42.25 34.78 -28.96
C SER A 29 42.25 34.76 -27.40
N ASP A 30 42.93 33.91 -26.59
CA ASP A 30 43.58 32.57 -26.66
C ASP A 30 43.95 32.13 -25.19
N ARG A 31 44.22 30.83 -24.95
CA ARG A 31 44.91 30.19 -23.77
C ARG A 31 44.31 30.14 -22.34
N GLY A 32 44.46 28.95 -21.75
CA GLY A 32 44.59 28.69 -20.30
C GLY A 32 43.32 28.15 -19.62
N GLY A 33 43.35 27.15 -18.72
CA GLY A 33 44.45 26.33 -18.19
C GLY A 33 43.89 25.02 -17.58
N ALA A 34 44.76 24.13 -17.08
CA ALA A 34 44.37 22.75 -16.70
C ALA A 34 43.90 22.58 -15.23
N HIS A 35 43.56 21.33 -14.88
CA HIS A 35 43.08 20.81 -13.59
C HIS A 35 41.60 21.10 -13.26
N GLY A 36 40.83 20.18 -12.64
CA GLY A 36 41.16 18.80 -12.30
C GLY A 36 40.48 18.32 -11.02
N ALA A 37 39.24 17.83 -11.11
CA ALA A 37 38.52 17.20 -10.01
C ALA A 37 37.49 16.20 -10.56
N GLU A 38 37.63 14.92 -10.24
CA GLU A 38 36.73 13.86 -10.67
C GLU A 38 35.92 13.27 -9.50
N THR A 39 34.75 12.71 -9.84
CA THR A 39 33.88 11.86 -9.00
C THR A 39 33.13 12.54 -7.82
N PRO A 40 32.06 11.92 -7.28
CA PRO A 40 31.17 10.92 -7.88
C PRO A 40 29.69 11.34 -7.88
N PHE A 41 28.99 11.18 -9.01
CA PHE A 41 27.53 11.10 -9.00
C PHE A 41 27.10 9.72 -8.46
N GLY A 42 26.34 9.70 -7.37
CA GLY A 42 25.82 8.46 -6.79
C GLY A 42 24.79 7.79 -7.69
N HIS A 43 25.18 6.70 -8.37
CA HIS A 43 24.24 5.88 -9.13
C HIS A 43 23.22 5.20 -8.22
N ALA A 44 21.93 5.47 -8.44
CA ALA A 44 20.87 4.60 -7.96
C ALA A 44 20.88 3.28 -8.77
N PRO A 45 20.87 2.10 -8.12
CA PRO A 45 20.89 0.84 -8.84
C PRO A 45 19.57 0.62 -9.60
N ALA A 46 19.66 0.44 -10.92
CA ALA A 46 18.52 0.03 -11.73
C ALA A 46 18.12 -1.41 -11.38
N VAL A 47 16.98 -1.58 -10.71
CA VAL A 47 16.47 -2.91 -10.32
C VAL A 47 15.92 -3.63 -11.56
N GLY A 48 16.79 -4.42 -12.20
CA GLY A 48 16.44 -5.19 -13.39
C GLY A 48 15.37 -6.25 -13.14
N SER A 49 14.50 -6.45 -14.12
CA SER A 49 13.46 -7.48 -14.08
C SER A 49 14.04 -8.89 -14.17
N ALA A 50 13.92 -9.67 -13.10
CA ALA A 50 14.12 -11.11 -13.11
C ALA A 50 12.87 -11.82 -12.56
N ILE A 51 12.07 -12.44 -13.44
CA ILE A 51 10.94 -13.29 -13.03
C ILE A 51 11.48 -14.71 -12.84
N ALA A 52 11.80 -15.06 -11.58
CA ALA A 52 12.11 -16.42 -11.16
C ALA A 52 10.94 -17.01 -10.39
N GLN A 53 10.08 -17.77 -11.08
CA GLN A 53 9.24 -18.79 -10.44
C GLN A 53 9.97 -20.14 -10.53
N LYS A 54 9.74 -21.03 -9.54
CA LYS A 54 10.56 -22.20 -9.17
C LYS A 54 11.78 -21.79 -8.30
N THR A 55 12.18 -22.52 -7.25
CA THR A 55 11.72 -23.82 -6.71
C THR A 55 11.50 -23.76 -5.19
N LEU A 56 10.40 -24.34 -4.70
CA LEU A 56 10.28 -24.75 -3.29
C LEU A 56 10.95 -26.13 -3.14
N VAL A 57 11.98 -26.22 -2.30
CA VAL A 57 12.69 -27.47 -1.98
C VAL A 57 12.59 -27.71 -0.48
N SER A 58 11.83 -28.74 -0.08
CA SER A 58 11.51 -29.09 1.31
C SER A 58 12.72 -29.66 2.08
N SER A 59 13.64 -28.76 2.44
CA SER A 59 14.91 -29.09 3.11
C SER A 59 14.71 -29.30 4.61
N LYS A 60 14.65 -30.57 5.02
CA LYS A 60 14.50 -31.04 6.42
C LYS A 60 15.59 -30.46 7.34
N ARG A 61 15.26 -29.41 8.10
CA ARG A 61 16.18 -28.73 9.04
C ARG A 61 16.68 -29.69 10.14
N ARG A 62 17.99 -29.67 10.42
CA ARG A 62 18.57 -30.46 11.52
C ARG A 62 18.24 -29.81 12.87
N LYS A 63 17.84 -30.64 13.84
CA LYS A 63 17.62 -30.25 15.24
C LYS A 63 18.97 -30.05 15.93
N VAL A 64 19.25 -28.83 16.40
CA VAL A 64 20.26 -28.55 17.43
C VAL A 64 19.51 -28.47 18.75
N GLY A 65 19.93 -29.23 19.75
CA GLY A 65 19.19 -29.40 21.01
C GLY A 65 19.76 -28.59 22.17
N ALA A 66 18.93 -28.42 23.19
CA ALA A 66 19.34 -28.12 24.56
C ALA A 66 18.61 -29.12 25.47
N ASN A 67 19.32 -29.68 26.46
CA ASN A 67 18.73 -30.57 27.45
C ASN A 67 18.26 -29.73 28.64
N VAL A 68 16.99 -29.88 29.03
CA VAL A 68 16.45 -29.52 30.35
C VAL A 68 15.48 -30.64 30.74
N SER A 69 15.52 -31.07 32.00
CA SER A 69 14.64 -32.09 32.58
C SER A 69 13.68 -31.47 33.60
N ASP A 70 12.77 -32.30 34.10
CA ASP A 70 11.83 -32.13 35.22
C ASP A 70 10.52 -31.34 34.99
N ASP A 71 9.44 -32.14 35.03
CA ASP A 71 8.18 -31.98 35.76
C ASP A 71 7.34 -30.69 35.66
N GLY A 72 6.06 -30.86 35.27
CA GLY A 72 5.03 -29.82 35.30
C GLY A 72 3.88 -30.06 34.31
N GLU A 73 2.95 -30.96 34.66
CA GLU A 73 1.87 -31.41 33.77
C GLU A 73 0.74 -30.38 33.54
N HIS A 74 -0.12 -30.65 32.55
CA HIS A 74 -1.43 -30.02 32.32
C HIS A 74 -1.47 -28.54 31.87
N GLY A 75 -1.06 -28.30 30.62
CA GLY A 75 -1.24 -27.03 29.91
C GLY A 75 -1.10 -27.15 28.39
N SER A 76 -1.65 -28.19 27.76
CA SER A 76 -1.44 -28.51 26.33
C SER A 76 -2.20 -27.58 25.36
N GLU A 77 -1.89 -26.28 25.38
CA GLU A 77 -2.16 -25.42 24.23
C GLU A 77 -1.43 -26.04 23.01
N ILE A 78 -2.15 -26.30 21.91
CA ILE A 78 -1.55 -26.97 20.75
C ILE A 78 -0.61 -25.98 20.08
N HIS A 79 0.65 -26.02 20.49
CA HIS A 79 1.81 -25.49 19.77
C HIS A 79 1.90 -26.18 18.41
N SER A 80 1.10 -25.71 17.46
CA SER A 80 1.18 -26.09 16.06
C SER A 80 2.50 -25.59 15.52
N GLU A 81 3.52 -26.46 15.56
CA GLU A 81 4.89 -26.16 15.15
C GLU A 81 4.88 -25.48 13.78
N CYS A 82 5.22 -24.19 13.75
CA CYS A 82 5.31 -23.43 12.53
C CYS A 82 6.66 -23.73 11.88
N ASP A 83 6.64 -24.57 10.86
CA ASP A 83 7.79 -25.13 10.15
C ASP A 83 8.13 -24.37 8.87
N SER A 84 7.41 -23.28 8.55
CA SER A 84 7.63 -22.47 7.33
C SER A 84 7.22 -21.00 7.52
N HIS A 85 7.77 -20.11 6.68
CA HIS A 85 7.46 -18.67 6.69
C HIS A 85 6.93 -18.18 5.34
N PHE A 86 5.84 -17.43 5.34
CA PHE A 86 5.32 -16.75 4.16
C PHE A 86 5.80 -15.30 4.15
N ILE A 87 6.74 -14.99 3.26
CA ILE A 87 7.40 -13.68 3.18
C ILE A 87 6.57 -12.71 2.33
N VAL A 88 6.40 -11.47 2.82
CA VAL A 88 5.77 -10.37 2.05
C VAL A 88 6.51 -9.05 2.30
N HIS A 89 6.88 -8.35 1.23
CA HIS A 89 7.38 -6.98 1.30
C HIS A 89 6.25 -5.98 0.99
N LEU A 90 5.96 -5.09 1.93
CA LEU A 90 4.83 -4.16 1.83
C LEU A 90 5.30 -2.70 1.66
N PHE A 91 4.75 -2.02 0.66
CA PHE A 91 4.85 -0.57 0.53
C PHE A 91 3.67 0.06 1.27
N VAL A 92 3.95 1.01 2.17
CA VAL A 92 2.94 1.69 3.00
C VAL A 92 2.99 3.18 2.73
N THR A 93 1.85 3.74 2.34
CA THR A 93 1.62 5.18 2.16
C THR A 93 0.34 5.60 2.87
N ALA A 94 0.16 6.88 3.18
CA ALA A 94 -1.15 7.46 3.43
C ALA A 94 -1.51 8.47 2.33
N ILE A 95 -2.81 8.66 2.10
CA ILE A 95 -3.34 9.74 1.27
C ILE A 95 -3.43 11.00 2.14
N ALA A 96 -2.87 12.09 1.62
CA ALA A 96 -2.62 13.35 2.31
C ALA A 96 -3.42 14.51 1.65
N GLU A 97 -3.09 15.77 1.92
CA GLU A 97 -3.87 16.94 1.47
C GLU A 97 -3.48 17.50 0.10
N GLY A 98 -2.39 17.02 -0.49
CA GLY A 98 -1.99 17.42 -1.84
C GLY A 98 -2.97 16.99 -2.92
N LYS A 99 -2.92 17.71 -4.04
CA LYS A 99 -3.63 17.35 -5.28
C LYS A 99 -2.69 16.55 -6.18
N LEU A 100 -3.23 15.63 -6.97
CA LEU A 100 -2.45 15.01 -8.05
C LEU A 100 -2.28 16.00 -9.20
N GLU A 101 -1.04 16.19 -9.64
CA GLU A 101 -0.74 16.94 -10.86
C GLU A 101 -0.76 16.00 -12.06
N GLN A 102 -1.53 16.36 -13.10
CA GLN A 102 -1.79 15.47 -14.24
C GLN A 102 -0.79 15.69 -15.40
N SER A 103 -0.26 16.90 -15.53
CA SER A 103 0.62 17.35 -16.63
C SER A 103 1.91 16.52 -16.79
N SER A 104 2.36 15.91 -15.70
CA SER A 104 3.58 15.10 -15.58
C SER A 104 3.33 13.58 -15.61
N VAL A 105 2.07 13.14 -15.63
CA VAL A 105 1.70 11.74 -15.37
C VAL A 105 1.07 11.07 -16.59
N ILE A 106 1.66 9.95 -17.02
CA ILE A 106 1.13 9.12 -18.12
C ILE A 106 -0.29 8.65 -17.77
N PRO A 107 -1.30 8.72 -18.67
CA PRO A 107 -2.71 8.44 -18.35
C PRO A 107 -2.98 7.11 -17.63
N LYS A 108 -2.28 6.03 -18.02
CA LYS A 108 -2.41 4.73 -17.35
C LYS A 108 -1.96 4.76 -15.88
N THR A 109 -0.94 5.54 -15.56
CA THR A 109 -0.46 5.75 -14.18
C THR A 109 -1.45 6.65 -13.43
N TRP A 110 -1.99 7.69 -14.08
CA TRP A 110 -3.02 8.56 -13.52
C TRP A 110 -4.27 7.78 -13.05
N ASP A 111 -4.80 6.88 -13.89
CA ASP A 111 -5.95 6.03 -13.53
C ASP A 111 -5.67 5.12 -12.33
N VAL A 112 -4.42 4.66 -12.17
CA VAL A 112 -4.00 3.89 -10.99
C VAL A 112 -3.95 4.79 -9.76
N LEU A 113 -3.35 5.98 -9.84
CA LEU A 113 -3.28 6.92 -8.72
C LEU A 113 -4.66 7.39 -8.24
N GLN A 114 -5.58 7.67 -9.17
CA GLN A 114 -6.96 7.99 -8.85
C GLN A 114 -7.67 6.83 -8.14
N GLN A 115 -7.41 5.58 -8.53
CA GLN A 115 -7.90 4.39 -7.83
C GLN A 115 -7.21 4.17 -6.47
N VAL A 116 -5.94 4.55 -6.31
CA VAL A 116 -5.26 4.55 -5.01
C VAL A 116 -5.98 5.51 -4.06
N ILE A 117 -6.29 6.74 -4.48
CA ILE A 117 -6.97 7.75 -3.65
C ILE A 117 -8.43 7.36 -3.33
N THR A 118 -9.18 6.85 -4.29
CA THR A 118 -10.63 6.62 -4.15
C THR A 118 -10.98 5.28 -3.48
N LYS A 119 -10.30 4.17 -3.83
CA LYS A 119 -10.70 2.80 -3.43
C LYS A 119 -10.08 2.35 -2.09
N VAL A 120 -10.15 3.20 -1.07
CA VAL A 120 -9.66 2.91 0.30
C VAL A 120 -10.60 1.91 0.98
N SER A 121 -10.09 0.83 1.57
CA SER A 121 -10.94 -0.14 2.29
C SER A 121 -11.23 0.31 3.73
N LYS A 122 -12.30 -0.22 4.35
CA LYS A 122 -12.65 0.10 5.75
C LYS A 122 -11.54 -0.26 6.76
N GLU A 123 -10.73 -1.27 6.46
CA GLU A 123 -9.57 -1.68 7.27
C GLU A 123 -8.34 -0.76 7.09
N GLN A 124 -8.40 0.15 6.11
CA GLN A 124 -7.33 1.06 5.68
C GLN A 124 -7.62 2.54 6.00
N ASN A 125 -8.90 2.91 6.13
CA ASN A 125 -9.27 4.16 6.80
C ASN A 125 -9.14 3.94 8.31
N THR A 126 -8.19 4.60 8.97
CA THR A 126 -7.87 4.32 10.36
C THR A 126 -7.47 5.56 11.14
N THR A 127 -7.83 5.59 12.41
CA THR A 127 -7.52 6.68 13.32
C THR A 127 -6.17 6.42 14.01
N VAL A 128 -5.28 7.42 13.99
CA VAL A 128 -4.03 7.46 14.77
C VAL A 128 -4.15 8.52 15.86
N SER A 129 -3.42 8.31 16.96
CA SER A 129 -3.12 9.40 17.90
C SER A 129 -1.70 9.87 17.63
N VAL A 130 -1.51 11.18 17.60
CA VAL A 130 -0.28 11.90 17.25
C VAL A 130 -0.09 12.96 18.32
N ARG A 131 0.89 12.76 19.23
CA ARG A 131 1.18 13.68 20.34
C ARG A 131 -0.09 14.09 21.13
N GLY A 132 -0.93 13.11 21.47
CA GLY A 132 -2.19 13.29 22.20
C GLY A 132 -3.40 13.74 21.36
N SER A 133 -3.18 14.34 20.18
CA SER A 133 -4.25 14.64 19.23
C SER A 133 -4.69 13.39 18.45
N THR A 134 -5.96 13.31 18.07
CA THR A 134 -6.53 12.16 17.34
C THR A 134 -6.86 12.57 15.91
N MET A 135 -6.40 11.83 14.89
CA MET A 135 -6.68 12.13 13.48
C MET A 135 -6.93 10.86 12.65
N ASP A 136 -7.86 10.96 11.70
CA ASP A 136 -8.06 9.93 10.68
C ASP A 136 -7.04 10.06 9.54
N ILE A 137 -6.50 8.90 9.13
CA ILE A 137 -5.63 8.73 7.97
C ILE A 137 -6.16 7.62 7.05
N LYS A 138 -6.09 7.86 5.74
CA LYS A 138 -6.42 6.88 4.70
C LYS A 138 -5.14 6.17 4.28
N MET A 139 -4.75 5.14 5.04
CA MET A 139 -3.54 4.35 4.78
C MET A 139 -3.76 3.41 3.59
N ARG A 140 -2.73 3.14 2.79
CA ARG A 140 -2.76 2.21 1.67
C ARG A 140 -1.55 1.29 1.76
N VAL A 141 -1.82 0.00 1.75
CA VAL A 141 -0.81 -1.05 1.88
C VAL A 141 -0.82 -1.94 0.63
N PHE A 142 0.29 -1.90 -0.10
CA PHE A 142 0.51 -2.63 -1.35
C PHE A 142 1.67 -3.62 -1.15
N VAL A 143 1.80 -4.60 -2.06
CA VAL A 143 3.04 -5.40 -2.13
C VAL A 143 4.03 -4.58 -2.95
N CYS A 144 5.31 -4.53 -2.59
CA CYS A 144 6.28 -3.58 -3.19
C CYS A 144 6.41 -3.70 -4.72
N ASN A 145 6.08 -4.85 -5.31
CA ASN A 145 6.11 -5.09 -6.75
C ASN A 145 4.77 -4.85 -7.48
N SER A 146 3.72 -4.38 -6.79
CA SER A 146 2.40 -4.14 -7.40
C SER A 146 2.37 -2.86 -8.24
N VAL A 147 1.40 -2.76 -9.14
CA VAL A 147 1.25 -1.61 -10.04
C VAL A 147 0.98 -0.32 -9.26
N GLU A 148 0.21 -0.41 -8.17
CA GLU A 148 -0.11 0.71 -7.29
C GLU A 148 1.11 1.18 -6.47
N ALA A 149 1.93 0.24 -5.97
CA ALA A 149 3.17 0.56 -5.26
C ALA A 149 4.14 1.32 -6.17
N ARG A 150 4.32 0.84 -7.41
CA ARG A 150 5.13 1.50 -8.43
C ARG A 150 4.58 2.87 -8.79
N ALA A 151 3.30 2.98 -9.15
CA ALA A 151 2.68 4.25 -9.53
C ALA A 151 2.83 5.34 -8.46
N VAL A 152 2.61 5.01 -7.18
CA VAL A 152 2.81 5.97 -6.07
C VAL A 152 4.29 6.31 -5.88
N GLY A 153 5.19 5.31 -5.94
CA GLY A 153 6.63 5.54 -5.83
C GLY A 153 7.21 6.40 -6.96
N GLU A 154 6.80 6.14 -8.19
CA GLU A 154 7.13 6.92 -9.39
C GLU A 154 6.62 8.36 -9.26
N TYR A 155 5.34 8.55 -8.90
CA TYR A 155 4.77 9.88 -8.68
C TYR A 155 5.53 10.66 -7.61
N VAL A 156 5.79 10.04 -6.45
CA VAL A 156 6.53 10.67 -5.34
C VAL A 156 7.97 11.02 -5.74
N THR A 157 8.60 10.20 -6.57
CA THR A 157 9.96 10.47 -7.08
C THR A 157 9.98 11.61 -8.11
N ALA A 158 8.92 11.75 -8.92
CA ALA A 158 8.78 12.83 -9.89
C ALA A 158 8.37 14.19 -9.28
N HIS A 159 7.80 14.19 -8.07
CA HIS A 159 7.28 15.39 -7.39
C HIS A 159 7.90 15.57 -5.98
N PRO A 160 9.24 15.63 -5.84
CA PRO A 160 9.89 15.62 -4.52
C PRO A 160 9.54 16.85 -3.65
N ASP A 161 9.31 18.00 -4.29
CA ASP A 161 9.05 19.27 -3.62
C ASP A 161 7.56 19.61 -3.45
N GLN A 162 6.64 18.76 -3.92
CA GLN A 162 5.21 19.04 -3.88
C GLN A 162 4.68 19.09 -2.44
N ARG A 163 4.12 20.23 -2.04
CA ARG A 163 3.63 20.51 -0.67
C ARG A 163 2.29 21.25 -0.69
N PRO A 164 1.26 20.77 0.04
CA PRO A 164 1.21 19.43 0.65
C PRO A 164 1.30 18.33 -0.43
N ALA A 165 1.96 17.23 -0.11
CA ALA A 165 2.01 16.06 -0.98
C ALA A 165 0.66 15.31 -1.01
N PRO A 166 0.21 14.73 -2.13
CA PRO A 166 -1.02 13.92 -2.22
C PRO A 166 -0.86 12.55 -1.57
N PHE A 167 0.37 12.05 -1.52
CA PHE A 167 0.76 10.82 -0.83
C PHE A 167 1.90 11.12 0.13
N VAL A 168 1.87 10.49 1.30
CA VAL A 168 3.04 10.42 2.19
C VAL A 168 3.45 8.98 2.41
N VAL A 169 4.71 8.67 2.14
CA VAL A 169 5.29 7.35 2.36
C VAL A 169 5.54 7.17 3.85
N LEU A 170 5.05 6.06 4.41
CA LEU A 170 5.24 5.67 5.80
C LEU A 170 6.30 4.57 5.90
N ALA A 171 6.30 3.61 4.98
CA ALA A 171 7.38 2.64 4.82
C ALA A 171 7.60 2.31 3.35
N ARG A 172 8.84 2.49 2.86
CA ARG A 172 9.24 2.17 1.48
C ARG A 172 9.20 0.66 1.23
N GLN A 173 9.69 -0.11 2.19
CA GLN A 173 9.65 -1.57 2.21
C GLN A 173 9.56 -2.08 3.65
N LEU A 174 8.38 -2.55 4.05
CA LEU A 174 8.15 -3.23 5.33
C LEU A 174 8.07 -4.74 5.09
N SER A 175 9.15 -5.45 5.40
CA SER A 175 9.23 -6.91 5.26
C SER A 175 8.53 -7.62 6.41
N MET A 176 7.70 -8.61 6.10
CA MET A 176 6.97 -9.42 7.06
C MET A 176 7.17 -10.91 6.79
N ALA A 177 7.36 -11.68 7.85
CA ALA A 177 7.47 -13.14 7.81
C ALA A 177 6.30 -13.74 8.60
N ILE A 178 5.34 -14.34 7.92
CA ILE A 178 4.20 -14.97 8.57
C ILE A 178 4.52 -16.44 8.84
N ALA A 179 4.72 -16.82 10.10
CA ALA A 179 4.98 -18.20 10.49
C ALA A 179 3.73 -19.06 10.30
N TYR A 180 3.85 -20.21 9.66
CA TYR A 180 2.76 -21.16 9.42
C TYR A 180 3.22 -22.62 9.51
N ASN A 181 2.25 -23.52 9.69
CA ASN A 181 2.45 -24.97 9.64
C ASN A 181 2.09 -25.48 8.24
N SER A 182 3.08 -25.96 7.50
CA SER A 182 3.05 -26.40 6.10
C SER A 182 2.04 -27.51 5.82
N LYS A 183 1.72 -28.33 6.82
CA LYS A 183 0.74 -29.43 6.74
C LYS A 183 -0.70 -28.93 6.83
N SER A 184 -0.90 -27.69 7.27
CA SER A 184 -2.21 -27.06 7.51
C SER A 184 -2.53 -25.90 6.57
N LEU A 185 -1.50 -25.26 6.00
CA LEU A 185 -1.61 -24.15 5.07
C LEU A 185 -0.62 -24.34 3.92
N ASP A 186 -1.15 -24.30 2.70
CA ASP A 186 -0.40 -24.37 1.44
C ASP A 186 -0.47 -23.01 0.71
N PRO A 187 0.59 -22.18 0.74
CA PRO A 187 0.59 -20.89 0.06
C PRO A 187 0.75 -20.95 -1.46
N THR A 188 0.88 -22.13 -2.09
CA THR A 188 0.79 -22.25 -3.55
C THR A 188 -0.64 -22.00 -4.04
N GLN A 189 -1.64 -22.27 -3.18
CA GLN A 189 -3.03 -21.97 -3.43
C GLN A 189 -3.29 -20.46 -3.30
N ALA A 190 -3.75 -19.82 -4.38
CA ALA A 190 -3.97 -18.38 -4.43
C ALA A 190 -4.84 -17.84 -3.27
N ALA A 191 -5.92 -18.54 -2.91
CA ALA A 191 -6.81 -18.16 -1.81
C ALA A 191 -6.14 -18.24 -0.41
N VAL A 192 -5.11 -19.07 -0.24
CA VAL A 192 -4.30 -19.12 0.99
C VAL A 192 -3.28 -17.99 0.98
N ALA A 193 -2.57 -17.81 -0.14
CA ALA A 193 -1.61 -16.71 -0.32
C ALA A 193 -2.26 -15.33 -0.12
N ASP A 194 -3.45 -15.09 -0.67
CA ASP A 194 -4.16 -13.81 -0.52
C ASP A 194 -4.75 -13.62 0.90
N ARG A 195 -5.14 -14.70 1.58
CA ARG A 195 -5.49 -14.65 3.00
C ARG A 195 -4.28 -14.25 3.85
N LEU A 196 -3.10 -14.82 3.57
CA LEU A 196 -1.84 -14.49 4.26
C LEU A 196 -1.38 -13.05 3.94
N ARG A 197 -1.40 -12.63 2.66
CA ARG A 197 -1.16 -11.24 2.25
C ARG A 197 -2.10 -10.26 2.95
N LYS A 198 -3.39 -10.60 3.10
CA LYS A 198 -4.33 -9.77 3.87
C LYS A 198 -3.90 -9.64 5.33
N GLN A 199 -3.50 -10.73 5.98
CA GLN A 199 -3.03 -10.68 7.38
C GLN A 199 -1.77 -9.81 7.53
N ALA A 200 -0.80 -9.90 6.62
CA ALA A 200 0.35 -8.98 6.60
C ALA A 200 -0.07 -7.52 6.41
N LYS A 201 -0.98 -7.23 5.49
CA LYS A 201 -1.52 -5.86 5.31
C LYS A 201 -2.21 -5.35 6.57
N THR A 202 -3.01 -6.18 7.26
CA THR A 202 -3.64 -5.81 8.54
C THR A 202 -2.60 -5.62 9.67
N ARG A 203 -1.52 -6.42 9.72
CA ARG A 203 -0.42 -6.23 10.69
C ARG A 203 0.35 -4.95 10.40
N ALA A 204 0.64 -4.64 9.14
CA ALA A 204 1.34 -3.41 8.73
C ALA A 204 0.58 -2.15 9.17
N VAL A 205 -0.75 -2.10 8.98
CA VAL A 205 -1.57 -0.99 9.50
C VAL A 205 -1.44 -0.89 11.02
N LYS A 206 -1.39 -1.99 11.76
CA LYS A 206 -1.17 -1.95 13.21
C LYS A 206 0.20 -1.39 13.56
N GLU A 207 1.30 -1.96 13.06
CA GLU A 207 2.65 -1.50 13.41
C GLU A 207 2.86 -0.02 13.11
N ILE A 208 2.41 0.45 11.95
CA ILE A 208 2.54 1.85 11.57
C ILE A 208 1.72 2.76 12.50
N ARG A 209 0.51 2.37 12.92
CA ARG A 209 -0.24 3.12 13.94
C ARG A 209 0.45 3.11 15.31
N GLU A 210 1.02 1.98 15.71
CA GLU A 210 1.70 1.81 16.99
C GLU A 210 3.04 2.56 17.05
N VAL A 211 3.69 2.81 15.90
CA VAL A 211 4.86 3.70 15.80
C VAL A 211 4.44 5.18 15.74
N ILE A 212 3.42 5.53 14.97
CA ILE A 212 2.91 6.92 14.90
C ILE A 212 2.40 7.44 16.27
N ARG A 213 1.93 6.54 17.14
CA ARG A 213 1.54 6.87 18.52
C ARG A 213 2.73 7.02 19.48
N ASP A 214 3.91 6.52 19.11
CA ASP A 214 5.09 6.56 19.98
C ASP A 214 5.54 8.01 20.18
N ALA A 215 5.58 8.45 21.45
CA ALA A 215 5.91 9.82 21.82
C ALA A 215 7.36 10.21 21.48
N GLN A 216 8.22 9.21 21.23
CA GLN A 216 9.59 9.43 20.75
C GLN A 216 9.64 9.86 19.28
N THR A 217 8.59 9.61 18.48
CA THR A 217 8.57 10.06 17.09
C THR A 217 8.33 11.57 16.99
N GLU A 218 9.08 12.24 16.10
CA GLU A 218 8.85 13.66 15.80
C GLU A 218 7.64 13.93 14.89
N ILE A 219 6.79 12.91 14.68
CA ILE A 219 5.69 12.99 13.73
C ILE A 219 4.58 13.92 14.24
N THR A 220 3.99 14.69 13.32
CA THR A 220 2.94 15.66 13.59
C THR A 220 1.82 15.56 12.56
N CYS A 221 0.65 16.11 12.87
CA CYS A 221 -0.49 16.10 11.94
C CYS A 221 -0.15 16.78 10.59
N PRO A 222 0.53 17.95 10.51
CA PRO A 222 0.96 18.54 9.24
C PRO A 222 1.93 17.65 8.44
N ILE A 223 2.82 16.91 9.12
CA ILE A 223 3.74 15.95 8.49
C ILE A 223 2.93 14.81 7.83
N LEU A 224 1.96 14.24 8.54
CA LEU A 224 1.06 13.20 7.99
C LEU A 224 0.06 13.71 6.94
N ARG A 225 -0.25 15.01 6.95
CA ARG A 225 -1.04 15.68 5.90
C ARG A 225 -0.19 16.17 4.71
N GLY A 226 1.12 15.89 4.71
CA GLY A 226 2.00 16.06 3.56
C GLY A 226 2.68 17.43 3.42
N HIS A 227 2.50 18.33 4.37
CA HIS A 227 3.09 19.70 4.32
C HIS A 227 4.62 19.70 4.42
N ALA A 228 5.21 18.65 5.00
CA ALA A 228 6.66 18.44 5.03
C ALA A 228 7.22 17.71 3.78
N GLY A 229 6.38 17.40 2.79
CA GLY A 229 6.73 16.61 1.60
C GLY A 229 6.57 15.09 1.78
N ALA A 230 6.50 14.37 0.67
CA ALA A 230 6.05 12.98 0.61
C ALA A 230 6.88 11.96 1.41
N LEU A 231 8.19 12.19 1.57
CA LEU A 231 9.10 11.26 2.26
C LEU A 231 9.38 11.61 3.73
N ALA A 232 8.82 12.71 4.24
CA ALA A 232 9.11 13.16 5.61
C ALA A 232 8.65 12.17 6.69
N PRO A 233 7.46 11.54 6.65
CA PRO A 233 7.06 10.59 7.69
C PRO A 233 7.95 9.35 7.74
N ALA A 234 8.30 8.76 6.59
CA ALA A 234 9.17 7.57 6.54
C ALA A 234 10.48 7.80 7.28
N ARG A 235 11.16 8.93 7.04
CA ARG A 235 12.42 9.29 7.71
C ARG A 235 12.32 9.37 9.24
N LEU A 236 11.13 9.68 9.78
CA LEU A 236 10.88 9.80 11.22
C LEU A 236 10.40 8.49 11.87
N ILE A 237 10.04 7.46 11.09
CA ILE A 237 9.51 6.20 11.63
C ILE A 237 10.30 4.96 11.20
N GLU A 238 11.23 5.06 10.25
CA GLU A 238 12.03 3.95 9.74
C GLU A 238 12.89 3.30 10.85
N GLU A 239 13.53 4.10 11.72
CA GLU A 239 14.30 3.58 12.87
C GLU A 239 13.40 2.87 13.91
N HIS A 240 12.25 3.46 14.26
CA HIS A 240 11.28 2.85 15.17
C HIS A 240 10.61 1.59 14.61
N LEU A 241 10.54 1.43 13.28
CA LEU A 241 10.14 0.19 12.62
C LEU A 241 11.26 -0.85 12.64
N LEU A 242 12.52 -0.44 12.40
CA LEU A 242 13.69 -1.31 12.47
C LEU A 242 13.87 -1.89 13.89
N GLY A 243 13.65 -1.09 14.94
CA GLY A 243 13.64 -1.55 16.33
C GLY A 243 12.56 -2.60 16.68
N ARG A 244 11.64 -2.89 15.75
CA ARG A 244 10.59 -3.93 15.88
C ARG A 244 10.84 -5.15 14.97
N THR A 245 11.98 -5.19 14.29
CA THR A 245 12.34 -6.26 13.36
C THR A 245 13.43 -7.16 13.92
N VAL A 246 13.43 -8.43 13.50
CA VAL A 246 14.54 -9.36 13.71
C VAL A 246 15.27 -9.55 12.39
N LYS A 247 16.61 -9.53 12.42
CA LYS A 247 17.45 -9.80 11.26
C LYS A 247 17.65 -11.31 11.10
N GLU A 248 17.00 -11.90 10.10
CA GLU A 248 17.13 -13.31 9.75
C GLU A 248 17.46 -13.48 8.27
N ASP A 249 17.95 -14.66 7.88
CA ASP A 249 18.08 -15.07 6.48
C ASP A 249 17.02 -16.14 6.17
N LEU A 250 15.96 -15.74 5.46
CA LEU A 250 14.78 -16.57 5.21
C LEU A 250 14.74 -17.01 3.74
N GLU A 251 14.86 -18.32 3.52
CA GLU A 251 14.48 -19.06 2.31
C GLU A 251 14.76 -18.36 0.96
N GLY A 252 15.93 -17.73 0.83
CA GLY A 252 16.41 -17.14 -0.43
C GLY A 252 16.03 -15.67 -0.69
N ASP A 253 15.30 -14.99 0.21
CA ASP A 253 15.17 -13.52 0.15
C ASP A 253 16.41 -12.80 0.74
N GLY A 254 17.23 -13.54 1.49
CA GLY A 254 18.50 -13.10 2.07
C GLY A 254 18.36 -12.52 3.48
N ALA A 255 19.52 -12.23 4.08
CA ALA A 255 19.65 -11.65 5.41
C ALA A 255 19.01 -10.24 5.50
N ARG A 256 17.78 -10.15 6.02
CA ARG A 256 16.99 -8.92 6.11
C ARG A 256 16.26 -8.80 7.45
N ASN A 257 15.76 -7.61 7.69
CA ASN A 257 14.96 -7.25 8.86
C ASN A 257 13.48 -7.53 8.60
N TYR A 258 12.86 -8.45 9.35
CA TYR A 258 11.45 -8.83 9.23
C TYR A 258 10.66 -8.59 10.51
N ILE A 259 9.38 -8.23 10.38
CA ILE A 259 8.40 -8.35 11.46
C ILE A 259 7.77 -9.74 11.38
N PHE A 260 7.97 -10.54 12.44
CA PHE A 260 7.45 -11.91 12.56
C PHE A 260 6.08 -11.93 13.25
N PHE A 261 5.17 -12.79 12.78
CA PHE A 261 3.94 -13.15 13.50
C PHE A 261 3.31 -14.43 12.96
N ASN A 262 2.51 -15.12 13.79
CA ASN A 262 1.88 -16.39 13.41
C ASN A 262 0.64 -16.18 12.52
N ALA A 263 0.47 -17.05 11.53
CA ALA A 263 -0.71 -17.09 10.66
C ALA A 263 -1.98 -17.41 11.47
N LYS A 264 -3.00 -16.56 11.33
CA LYS A 264 -4.32 -16.81 11.92
C LYS A 264 -5.09 -17.82 11.08
N ASN A 265 -5.16 -19.05 11.56
CA ASN A 265 -6.03 -20.08 11.01
C ASN A 265 -7.49 -19.74 11.30
N ARG A 266 -8.28 -19.55 10.24
CA ARG A 266 -9.75 -19.55 10.28
C ARG A 266 -10.27 -20.93 9.88
N SER A 267 -9.86 -21.95 10.64
CA SER A 267 -10.55 -23.24 10.67
C SER A 267 -11.88 -23.06 11.41
N ASN A 268 -12.98 -23.06 10.65
CA ASN A 268 -14.37 -23.15 11.10
C ASN A 268 -14.71 -22.60 12.49
N SER A 269 -14.61 -21.28 12.69
CA SER A 269 -15.30 -20.60 13.81
C SER A 269 -16.78 -20.34 13.44
N LYS A 270 -17.46 -21.39 13.01
CA LYS A 270 -18.91 -21.57 12.97
C LYS A 270 -19.17 -22.86 13.76
N ASP A 271 -20.38 -23.00 14.29
CA ASP A 271 -20.85 -24.20 15.00
C ASP A 271 -20.28 -24.37 16.43
N GLU A 272 -20.23 -23.27 17.21
CA GLU A 272 -20.37 -23.28 18.68
C GLU A 272 -21.23 -22.09 19.18
N LEU A 273 -22.31 -21.78 18.45
CA LEU A 273 -23.39 -20.88 18.90
C LEU A 273 -24.78 -21.43 18.51
N SER A 274 -24.95 -22.74 18.58
CA SER A 274 -26.27 -23.37 18.70
C SER A 274 -26.77 -23.19 20.13
N SER A 275 -27.41 -22.04 20.41
CA SER A 275 -27.88 -21.69 21.75
C SER A 275 -28.88 -22.72 22.30
N SER A 276 -28.66 -23.15 23.53
CA SER A 276 -29.70 -23.78 24.35
C SER A 276 -30.86 -22.80 24.52
N HIS A 277 -32.00 -23.13 23.90
CA HIS A 277 -33.26 -22.41 24.06
C HIS A 277 -34.41 -23.41 24.06
N ASP A 278 -34.62 -24.03 25.22
CA ASP A 278 -35.96 -24.44 25.62
C ASP A 278 -36.86 -23.20 25.62
N HIS A 279 -37.92 -23.20 24.83
CA HIS A 279 -39.17 -22.55 25.23
C HIS A 279 -40.37 -23.16 24.49
N HIS A 280 -41.52 -23.11 25.16
CA HIS A 280 -42.75 -23.77 24.73
C HIS A 280 -43.31 -23.17 23.44
N HIS A 281 -43.89 -24.04 22.62
CA HIS A 281 -44.68 -23.64 21.46
C HIS A 281 -46.16 -23.75 21.84
N GLU A 282 -46.85 -22.61 21.98
CA GLU A 282 -48.31 -22.54 21.89
C GLU A 282 -48.72 -22.01 20.51
N ASP A 283 -49.95 -22.30 20.10
CA ASP A 283 -50.54 -21.85 18.84
C ASP A 283 -51.09 -20.42 18.92
N VAL A 284 -51.11 -19.70 17.78
CA VAL A 284 -52.25 -18.89 17.32
C VAL A 284 -52.10 -18.60 15.82
N ALA A 285 -53.23 -18.55 15.10
CA ALA A 285 -53.29 -18.50 13.63
C ALA A 285 -53.06 -17.09 13.01
N PRO A 286 -52.67 -17.01 11.71
CA PRO A 286 -52.46 -15.73 11.02
C PRO A 286 -53.76 -15.10 10.47
N VAL A 287 -53.81 -13.77 10.42
CA VAL A 287 -54.90 -12.98 9.79
C VAL A 287 -54.34 -11.90 8.86
N SER A 288 -55.08 -11.59 7.80
CA SER A 288 -54.56 -11.00 6.56
C SER A 288 -54.66 -9.46 6.45
N SER A 289 -53.64 -8.90 5.81
CA SER A 289 -53.72 -7.83 4.79
C SER A 289 -53.84 -6.33 5.18
N SER A 290 -53.44 -5.53 4.19
CA SER A 290 -54.08 -4.28 3.73
C SER A 290 -53.47 -2.90 4.05
N ARG A 291 -53.29 -2.17 2.93
CA ARG A 291 -53.33 -0.71 2.71
C ARG A 291 -52.06 0.16 2.92
N ARG A 292 -51.60 0.66 1.77
CA ARG A 292 -50.80 1.88 1.58
C ARG A 292 -51.40 3.09 2.32
N ARG A 293 -50.53 4.04 2.71
CA ARG A 293 -50.80 5.50 2.64
C ARG A 293 -49.50 6.26 2.38
N SER A 294 -49.58 7.30 1.56
CA SER A 294 -48.46 8.23 1.27
C SER A 294 -48.46 9.38 2.28
N PRO A 295 -47.31 10.00 2.60
CA PRO A 295 -47.26 11.24 3.38
C PRO A 295 -47.71 12.46 2.54
N PRO A 296 -48.31 13.49 3.17
CA PRO A 296 -48.68 14.74 2.51
C PRO A 296 -47.52 15.76 2.47
N VAL A 297 -47.62 16.73 1.57
CA VAL A 297 -46.72 17.90 1.50
C VAL A 297 -47.37 19.08 2.25
N PRO A 298 -46.65 19.81 3.12
CA PRO A 298 -47.10 21.09 3.65
C PRO A 298 -46.78 22.24 2.67
N SER A 299 -47.75 23.12 2.46
CA SER A 299 -47.58 24.33 1.63
C SER A 299 -46.73 25.40 2.34
N SER A 300 -46.16 26.31 1.54
CA SER A 300 -45.62 27.59 1.99
C SER A 300 -46.71 28.51 2.58
N VAL A 301 -46.29 29.53 3.37
CA VAL A 301 -46.78 30.93 3.31
C VAL A 301 -46.12 31.81 4.40
N LEU A 302 -46.00 33.11 4.09
CA LEU A 302 -45.70 34.30 4.93
C LEU A 302 -44.24 34.67 5.32
N HIS A 303 -44.03 35.99 5.19
CA HIS A 303 -42.90 36.86 5.54
C HIS A 303 -41.52 36.57 4.89
N HIS A 304 -40.77 37.58 4.44
CA HIS A 304 -40.94 39.04 4.61
C HIS A 304 -40.70 39.83 3.31
#